data_AF-A0A8T5ZPD7-F1
#
_entry.id   AF-A0A8T5ZPD7-F1
#
_cell.length_a   1.000
_cell.length_b   1.000
_cell.length_c   1.000
_cell.angle_alpha   90.00
_cell.angle_beta   90.00
_cell.angle_gamma   90.00
#
_symmetry.space_group_name_H-M   'P 1'
#
loop_
_entity.id
_entity.type
_entity.pdbx_description
1 polymer ?
#
loop_
_entity_poly.entity_id
_entity_poly.type
_entity_poly.pdbx_seq_one_letter_code
_entity_poly.pdbx_strand_id
1 'polypeptide(L)'
;MFNEVHSIHGHTLLLITKPSLQATALLQHLKQSLAITGKLHNIQRSLDDISSGSIILLDMMEADKKLIHYWQDTLSRKNNNIKILLLNTPEDYPYRDIENWPHIN
;
A
#
# COMPACT_ATOMS: atom_id res chain seq x y z
N MET A 1 -22.84 7.16 17.99
CA MET A 1 -22.67 7.80 16.68
C MET A 1 -21.75 6.89 15.88
N PHE A 2 -22.34 5.93 15.16
CA PHE A 2 -21.57 5.01 14.32
C PHE A 2 -21.16 5.81 13.08
N ASN A 3 -19.87 6.14 12.97
CA ASN A 3 -19.34 6.55 11.68
C ASN A 3 -19.60 5.40 10.73
N GLU A 4 -20.43 5.63 9.74
CA GLU A 4 -20.66 4.71 8.63
C GLU A 4 -19.31 4.54 7.92
N VAL A 5 -18.52 3.56 8.38
CA VAL A 5 -17.47 2.96 7.58
C VAL A 5 -18.23 2.33 6.42
N HIS A 6 -18.36 3.10 5.34
CA HIS A 6 -18.90 2.62 4.09
C HIS A 6 -18.33 1.24 3.86
N SER A 7 -19.24 0.27 3.79
CA SER A 7 -18.96 -1.10 3.41
C SER A 7 -17.83 -1.14 2.39
N ILE A 8 -16.58 -1.46 2.75
CA ILE A 8 -15.46 -1.55 1.80
C ILE A 8 -15.61 -2.82 0.94
N HIS A 9 -16.85 -3.13 0.53
CA HIS A 9 -17.23 -4.28 -0.28
C HIS A 9 -16.45 -4.21 -1.59
N GLY A 10 -15.55 -5.18 -1.77
CA GLY A 10 -14.75 -5.33 -2.99
C GLY A 10 -13.32 -4.77 -2.92
N HIS A 11 -12.92 -4.06 -1.85
CA HIS A 11 -11.52 -3.64 -1.73
C HIS A 11 -10.69 -4.71 -1.01
N THR A 12 -9.42 -4.81 -1.39
CA THR A 12 -8.46 -5.72 -0.76
C THR A 12 -7.20 -4.95 -0.39
N LEU A 13 -6.68 -5.23 0.80
CA LEU A 13 -5.46 -4.60 1.30
C LEU A 13 -4.23 -5.32 0.75
N LEU A 14 -3.31 -4.57 0.18
CA LEU A 14 -1.99 -5.06 -0.22
C LEU A 14 -0.92 -4.34 0.59
N LEU A 15 -0.31 -5.05 1.55
CA LEU A 15 0.81 -4.52 2.32
C LEU A 15 2.12 -4.87 1.61
N ILE A 16 2.80 -3.86 1.09
CA ILE A 16 4.10 -3.98 0.42
C ILE A 16 5.19 -3.52 1.40
N THR A 17 5.94 -4.48 1.94
CA THR A 17 7.01 -4.25 2.93
C THR A 17 7.99 -5.42 2.89
N LYS A 18 9.03 -5.37 3.73
CA LYS A 18 9.88 -6.53 4.00
C LYS A 18 9.10 -7.59 4.79
N PRO A 19 8.97 -8.84 4.28
CA PRO A 19 8.23 -9.89 4.98
C PRO A 19 8.80 -10.15 6.37
N SER A 20 7.93 -10.08 7.37
CA SER A 20 8.29 -10.26 8.76
C SER A 20 7.07 -10.65 9.60
N LEU A 21 7.32 -11.09 10.83
CA LEU A 21 6.27 -11.43 11.77
C LEU A 21 5.42 -10.19 12.11
N GLN A 22 6.08 -9.07 12.38
CA GLN A 22 5.42 -7.79 12.68
C GLN A 22 4.56 -7.30 11.51
N ALA A 23 5.04 -7.40 10.26
CA ALA A 23 4.24 -7.06 9.09
C ALA A 23 3.01 -7.97 8.94
N THR A 24 3.16 -9.26 9.24
CA THR A 24 2.06 -10.23 9.21
C THR A 24 1.02 -9.93 10.30
N ALA A 25 1.46 -9.63 11.51
CA ALA A 25 0.60 -9.25 12.63
C ALA A 25 -0.16 -7.95 12.33
N LEU A 26 0.53 -6.94 11.78
CA LEU A 26 -0.08 -5.69 11.32
C LEU A 26 -1.16 -5.96 10.27
N LEU A 27 -0.85 -6.74 9.24
CA LEU A 27 -1.82 -7.10 8.20
C LEU A 27 -3.03 -7.83 8.78
N GLN A 28 -2.83 -8.78 9.70
CA GLN A 28 -3.93 -9.49 10.36
C GLN A 28 -4.80 -8.56 11.18
N HIS A 29 -4.18 -7.66 11.95
CA HIS A 29 -4.90 -6.66 12.73
C HIS A 29 -5.74 -5.74 11.82
N LEU A 30 -5.17 -5.23 10.73
CA LEU A 30 -5.88 -4.38 9.78
C LEU A 30 -7.05 -5.12 9.10
N LYS A 31 -6.84 -6.37 8.69
CA LYS A 31 -7.91 -7.20 8.11
C LYS A 31 -9.08 -7.39 9.07
N GLN A 32 -8.81 -7.62 10.35
CA GLN A 32 -9.83 -7.80 11.38
C GLN A 32 -10.55 -6.49 11.69
N SER A 33 -9.81 -5.40 11.93
CA SER A 33 -10.37 -4.09 12.29
C SER A 33 -11.20 -3.47 11.17
N LEU A 34 -10.82 -3.69 9.91
CA LEU A 34 -11.49 -3.13 8.74
C LEU A 34 -12.48 -4.12 8.07
N ALA A 35 -12.53 -5.38 8.53
CA ALA A 35 -13.32 -6.46 7.93
C ALA A 35 -13.07 -6.66 6.42
N ILE A 36 -11.82 -6.51 5.96
CA ILE A 36 -11.40 -6.68 4.56
C ILE A 36 -10.43 -7.85 4.39
N THR A 37 -10.33 -8.32 3.14
CA THR A 37 -9.26 -9.25 2.76
C THR A 37 -7.94 -8.51 2.58
N GLY A 38 -6.83 -9.23 2.64
CA GLY A 38 -5.55 -8.63 2.32
C GLY A 38 -4.40 -9.63 2.20
N LYS A 39 -3.34 -9.19 1.54
CA LYS A 39 -2.13 -9.95 1.23
C LYS A 39 -0.89 -9.14 1.59
N LEU A 40 0.16 -9.85 1.97
CA LEU A 40 1.50 -9.30 2.18
C LEU A 40 2.32 -9.58 0.92
N HIS A 41 3.01 -8.55 0.43
CA HIS A 41 3.92 -8.65 -0.70
C HIS A 41 5.31 -8.16 -0.30
N ASN A 42 6.34 -8.89 -0.76
CA ASN A 42 7.72 -8.50 -0.51
C ASN A 42 8.09 -7.31 -1.39
N ILE A 43 8.48 -6.19 -0.78
CA ILE A 43 8.87 -4.96 -1.48
C ILE A 43 10.00 -5.15 -2.50
N GLN A 44 10.85 -6.16 -2.32
CA GLN A 44 11.97 -6.46 -3.23
C GLN A 44 11.58 -7.36 -4.42
N ARG A 45 10.34 -7.88 -4.44
CA ARG A 45 9.86 -8.75 -5.52
C ARG A 45 8.96 -7.98 -6.47
N SER A 46 9.05 -8.30 -7.76
CA SER A 46 8.14 -7.76 -8.76
C SER A 46 6.69 -8.16 -8.47
N LEU A 47 5.78 -7.32 -8.94
CA LEU A 47 4.35 -7.54 -8.79
C LEU A 47 3.66 -7.41 -10.14
N ASP A 48 3.18 -8.54 -10.65
CA ASP A 48 2.61 -8.60 -11.99
C ASP A 48 1.11 -8.24 -11.99
N ASP A 49 0.36 -8.78 -11.04
CA ASP A 49 -1.10 -8.57 -10.94
C ASP A 49 -1.53 -7.87 -9.65
N ILE A 50 -2.33 -6.82 -9.83
CA ILE A 50 -2.99 -6.08 -8.75
C ILE A 50 -4.49 -6.14 -8.98
N SER A 51 -5.22 -6.66 -8.00
CA SER A 51 -6.68 -6.71 -8.02
C SER A 51 -7.27 -5.31 -8.17
N SER A 52 -8.38 -5.20 -8.89
CA SER A 52 -9.10 -3.93 -8.97
C SER A 52 -9.63 -3.52 -7.60
N GLY A 53 -9.59 -2.21 -7.30
CA GLY A 53 -9.98 -1.70 -5.98
C GLY A 53 -9.00 -2.04 -4.84
N SER A 54 -7.76 -2.42 -5.16
CA SER A 54 -6.74 -2.65 -4.13
C SER A 54 -6.34 -1.35 -3.43
N ILE A 55 -6.27 -1.42 -2.10
CA ILE A 55 -5.66 -0.40 -1.24
C ILE A 55 -4.23 -0.86 -0.96
N ILE A 56 -3.25 -0.09 -1.40
CA ILE A 56 -1.84 -0.43 -1.30
C ILE A 56 -1.24 0.36 -0.15
N LEU A 57 -0.69 -0.34 0.85
CA LEU A 57 0.14 0.23 1.89
C LEU A 57 1.59 -0.03 1.53
N LEU A 58 2.34 1.02 1.17
CA LEU A 58 3.75 0.91 0.81
C LEU A 58 4.62 1.40 1.95
N ASP A 59 5.47 0.53 2.48
CA ASP A 59 6.38 0.84 3.59
C ASP A 59 7.62 1.61 3.10
N MET A 60 7.66 2.90 3.40
CA MET A 60 8.72 3.81 2.95
C MET A 60 10.03 3.63 3.71
N MET A 61 10.02 3.06 4.92
CA MET A 61 11.25 2.76 5.67
C MET A 61 12.06 1.65 5.01
N GLU A 62 11.41 0.75 4.26
CA GLU A 62 12.05 -0.36 3.56
C GLU A 62 12.37 0.00 2.09
N ALA A 63 11.94 1.16 1.61
CA ALA A 63 12.08 1.58 0.22
C ALA A 63 13.28 2.52 0.04
N ASP A 64 14.33 2.04 -0.63
CA ASP A 64 15.40 2.92 -1.11
C ASP A 64 14.96 3.71 -2.36
N LYS A 65 15.81 4.64 -2.82
CA LYS A 65 15.51 5.46 -4.00
C LYS A 65 15.19 4.63 -5.26
N LYS A 66 15.83 3.47 -5.43
CA LYS A 66 15.60 2.60 -6.60
C LYS A 66 14.23 1.92 -6.50
N LEU A 67 13.89 1.41 -5.32
CA LEU A 67 12.60 0.80 -5.04
C LEU A 67 11.46 1.81 -5.15
N ILE A 68 11.66 3.03 -4.67
CA ILE A 68 10.69 4.13 -4.83
C ILE A 68 10.37 4.35 -6.31
N HIS A 69 11.38 4.56 -7.15
CA HIS A 69 11.17 4.75 -8.58
C HIS A 69 10.52 3.54 -9.25
N TYR A 70 10.96 2.33 -8.89
CA TYR A 70 10.36 1.09 -9.40
C TYR A 70 8.87 0.98 -9.07
N TRP A 71 8.48 1.25 -7.82
CA TRP A 71 7.10 1.14 -7.37
C TRP A 71 6.23 2.28 -7.91
N GLN A 72 6.74 3.51 -8.01
CA GLN A 72 6.06 4.62 -8.69
C GLN A 72 5.72 4.24 -10.14
N ASP A 73 6.70 3.75 -10.90
CA ASP A 73 6.51 3.34 -12.29
C ASP A 73 5.52 2.16 -12.40
N THR A 74 5.72 1.11 -11.59
CA THR A 74 4.86 -0.08 -11.60
C THR A 74 3.41 0.24 -11.28
N LEU A 75 3.16 1.10 -10.28
CA LEU A 75 1.82 1.45 -9.83
C LEU A 75 1.17 2.49 -10.75
N SER A 76 1.94 3.38 -11.38
CA SER A 76 1.40 4.39 -12.31
C SER A 76 0.79 3.77 -13.57
N ARG A 77 1.29 2.60 -13.98
CA ARG A 77 0.78 1.85 -15.14
C ARG A 77 -0.53 1.12 -14.86
N LYS A 78 -1.02 1.10 -13.61
CA LYS A 78 -2.20 0.32 -13.21
C LYS A 78 -3.43 1.22 -13.14
N ASN A 79 -4.31 1.12 -14.14
CA ASN A 79 -5.57 1.87 -14.24
C ASN A 79 -6.73 1.28 -13.39
N ASN A 80 -6.45 0.35 -12.48
CA ASN A 80 -7.47 -0.52 -11.86
C ASN A 80 -8.17 0.08 -10.63
N ASN A 81 -8.32 1.41 -10.57
CA ASN A 81 -8.89 2.13 -9.42
C ASN A 81 -8.18 1.72 -8.10
N ILE A 82 -6.86 1.75 -8.11
CA ILE A 82 -6.03 1.48 -6.93
C ILE A 82 -5.89 2.75 -6.09
N LYS A 83 -5.72 2.60 -4.78
CA LYS A 83 -5.39 3.70 -3.86
C LYS A 83 -4.07 3.40 -3.19
N ILE A 84 -3.18 4.38 -3.12
CA ILE A 84 -1.85 4.22 -2.51
C ILE A 84 -1.77 5.06 -1.24
N LEU A 85 -1.34 4.43 -0.15
CA LEU A 85 -0.98 5.09 1.10
C LEU A 85 0.48 4.76 1.43
N LEU A 86 1.25 5.79 1.71
CA LEU A 86 2.64 5.66 2.15
C LEU A 86 2.65 5.44 3.66
N LEU A 87 3.25 4.33 4.10
CA LEU A 87 3.38 3.92 5.48
C LEU A 87 4.82 4.19 5.96
N ASN A 88 4.96 4.58 7.23
CA ASN A 88 6.27 4.88 7.83
C ASN A 88 7.10 5.89 7.01
N THR A 89 6.47 6.88 6.39
CA THR A 89 7.18 7.91 5.62
C THR A 89 8.12 8.69 6.55
N PRO A 90 9.45 8.75 6.25
CA PRO A 90 10.38 9.57 7.01
C PRO A 90 9.95 11.04 7.05
N GLU A 91 10.19 11.72 8.17
CA GLU A 91 9.82 13.14 8.32
C GLU A 91 10.55 14.06 7.32
N ASP A 92 11.74 13.65 6.89
CA ASP A 92 12.58 14.35 5.92
C ASP A 92 12.29 13.95 4.46
N TYR A 93 11.27 13.11 4.22
CA TYR A 93 10.90 12.73 2.86
C TYR A 93 10.44 13.96 2.06
N PRO A 94 11.11 14.30 0.93
CA PRO A 94 10.83 15.53 0.23
C PRO A 94 9.39 15.58 -0.28
N TYR A 95 8.66 16.64 0.08
CA TYR A 95 7.25 16.80 -0.35
C TYR A 95 7.10 16.75 -1.88
N ARG A 96 8.09 17.28 -2.61
CA ARG A 96 8.12 17.20 -4.08
C ARG A 96 8.14 15.77 -4.62
N ASP A 97 8.66 14.82 -3.86
CA ASP A 97 8.71 13.42 -4.24
C ASP A 97 7.39 12.69 -3.92
N ILE A 98 6.58 13.23 -3.00
CA ILE A 98 5.23 12.74 -2.70
C ILE A 98 4.30 12.93 -3.90
N GLU A 99 4.39 14.07 -4.59
CA GLU A 99 3.59 14.37 -5.78
C GLU A 99 3.83 13.41 -6.95
N ASN A 100 4.96 12.70 -6.96
CA ASN A 100 5.29 11.72 -7.99
C ASN A 100 4.56 10.37 -7.81
N TRP A 101 3.87 10.16 -6.68
CA TRP A 101 3.12 8.94 -6.44
C TRP A 101 1.75 8.98 -7.11
N PRO A 102 1.41 7.99 -7.95
CA PRO A 102 0.12 7.93 -8.62
C PRO A 102 -0.98 7.62 -7.61
N HIS A 103 -2.18 8.18 -7.79
CA HIS A 103 -3.38 7.83 -7.00
C HIS A 103 -3.17 7.92 -5.47
N ILE A 104 -2.31 8.84 -5.02
CA ILE A 104 -2.13 9.16 -3.60
C ILE A 104 -3.35 9.93 -3.10
N ASN A 105 -3.88 9.55 -1.94
CA ASN A 105 -5.18 10.02 -1.44
C ASN A 105 -5.10 10.45 0.02
#